data_AF-A0A7C8Z6Q1-F1
#
_entry.id   AF-A0A7C8Z6Q1-F1
#
_cell.length_a   1.000
_cell.length_b   1.000
_cell.length_c   1.000
_cell.angle_alpha   90.00
_cell.angle_beta   90.00
_cell.angle_gamma   90.00
#
_symmetry.space_group_name_H-M   'P 1'
#
loop_
_entity.id
_entity.type
_entity.pdbx_description
1 polymer ?
#
loop_
_entity_poly.entity_id
_entity_poly.type
_entity_poly.pdbx_seq_one_letter_code
_entity_poly.pdbx_strand_id
1 'polypeptide(L)'
;RCWGGGGSERNGWAIEDVKEQIRKLLEEYECGGDIREAFRCIKELAMPFFHHEVVKKTLVIIIEKRNERMWKLLDECFNSGLITVYQMTKGFGRVEESLDDLSLDVPDAKVQFSHCVEKARKFGWLDPSFSSTEST
;
A
#
# COMPACT_ATOMS: atom_id res chain seq x y z
N ARG A 1 6.26 0.92 25.48
CA ARG A 1 7.66 1.41 25.37
C ARG A 1 7.62 2.65 24.50
N CYS A 2 7.69 3.82 25.13
CA CYS A 2 7.48 5.11 24.49
C CYS A 2 8.84 5.66 24.06
N TRP A 3 8.98 6.04 22.80
CA TRP A 3 10.09 6.88 22.37
C TRP A 3 9.65 8.33 22.54
N GLY A 4 10.09 8.95 23.63
CA GLY A 4 10.08 10.40 23.79
C GLY A 4 11.34 10.99 23.17
N GLY A 5 11.18 11.99 22.29
CA GLY A 5 12.30 12.68 21.66
C GLY A 5 11.86 13.72 20.63
N GLY A 6 11.45 14.87 21.14
CA GLY A 6 11.33 16.21 20.52
C GLY A 6 11.36 16.40 19.00
N GLY A 7 10.27 17.02 18.49
CA GLY A 7 10.32 17.86 17.29
C GLY A 7 9.05 17.84 16.43
N SER A 8 8.01 18.55 16.85
CA SER A 8 6.96 19.22 16.04
C SER A 8 5.61 19.16 16.76
N GLU A 9 5.03 20.32 17.06
CA GLU A 9 3.73 20.50 17.75
C GLU A 9 2.52 20.13 16.87
N ARG A 10 2.70 19.23 15.90
CA ARG A 10 1.64 18.60 15.11
C ARG A 10 1.97 17.13 14.95
N ASN A 11 1.14 16.29 15.57
CA ASN A 11 0.87 14.90 15.23
C ASN A 11 1.57 13.82 16.07
N GLY A 12 1.21 13.75 17.36
CA GLY A 12 1.35 12.54 18.16
C GLY A 12 0.29 11.49 17.83
N TRP A 13 0.22 11.02 16.58
CA TRP A 13 -0.68 9.93 16.19
C TRP A 13 -0.10 8.59 16.60
N ALA A 14 -0.92 7.72 17.20
CA ALA A 14 -0.51 6.33 17.34
C ALA A 14 -0.46 5.68 15.96
N ILE A 15 0.45 4.71 15.76
CA ILE A 15 0.53 3.95 14.50
C ILE A 15 -0.82 3.29 14.17
N GLU A 16 -1.56 2.88 15.20
CA GLU A 16 -2.90 2.30 15.07
C GLU A 16 -3.90 3.30 14.49
N ASP A 17 -3.87 4.57 14.92
CA ASP A 17 -4.75 5.61 14.41
C ASP A 17 -4.49 5.87 12.91
N VAL A 18 -3.21 5.91 12.51
CA VAL A 18 -2.82 6.10 11.10
C VAL A 18 -3.27 4.90 10.27
N LYS A 19 -3.09 3.67 10.76
CA LYS A 19 -3.57 2.45 10.08
C LYS A 19 -5.07 2.46 9.89
N GLU A 20 -5.80 2.97 10.88
CA GLU A 20 -7.25 3.10 10.83
C GLU A 20 -7.70 4.17 9.84
N GLN A 21 -7.01 5.32 9.77
CA GLN A 21 -7.26 6.33 8.74
C GLN A 21 -7.02 5.78 7.33
N ILE A 22 -5.92 5.06 7.13
CA ILE A 22 -5.62 4.42 5.84
C ILE A 22 -6.72 3.42 5.49
N ARG A 23 -7.21 2.64 6.47
CA ARG A 23 -8.31 1.71 6.24
C ARG A 23 -9.57 2.45 5.76
N LYS A 24 -10.00 3.48 6.49
CA LYS A 24 -11.21 4.25 6.15
C LYS A 24 -11.13 4.92 4.79
N LEU A 25 -10.00 5.57 4.46
CA LEU A 25 -9.87 6.26 3.17
C LEU A 25 -9.90 5.28 1.99
N LEU A 26 -9.31 4.09 2.17
CA LEU A 26 -9.33 3.06 1.13
C LEU A 26 -10.73 2.47 0.98
N GLU A 27 -11.42 2.17 2.09
CA GLU A 27 -12.82 1.70 2.07
C GLU A 27 -13.75 2.72 1.38
N GLU A 28 -13.61 4.01 1.66
CA GLU A 28 -14.40 5.07 1.03
C GLU A 28 -14.15 5.15 -0.49
N TYR A 29 -12.88 5.12 -0.90
CA TYR A 29 -12.51 5.12 -2.31
C TYR A 29 -13.01 3.86 -3.03
N GLU A 30 -12.93 2.70 -2.36
CA GLU A 30 -13.46 1.43 -2.84
C GLU A 30 -14.96 1.52 -3.12
N CYS A 31 -15.71 2.12 -2.19
CA CYS A 31 -17.17 2.26 -2.24
C CYS A 31 -17.67 3.33 -3.22
N GLY A 32 -16.78 3.86 -4.06
CA GLY A 32 -17.14 4.80 -5.13
C GLY A 32 -16.57 6.21 -4.94
N GLY A 33 -15.82 6.48 -3.87
CA GLY A 33 -15.21 7.78 -3.60
C GLY A 33 -14.28 8.30 -4.70
N ASP A 34 -13.98 9.60 -4.63
CA ASP A 34 -13.16 10.31 -5.61
C ASP A 34 -11.65 10.03 -5.40
N ILE A 35 -10.92 9.79 -6.49
CA ILE A 35 -9.48 9.50 -6.46
C ILE A 35 -8.65 10.69 -5.95
N ARG A 36 -9.09 11.92 -6.24
CA ARG A 36 -8.45 13.15 -5.78
C ARG A 36 -8.60 13.30 -4.27
N GLU A 37 -9.74 12.89 -3.73
CA GLU A 37 -9.97 12.90 -2.29
C GLU A 37 -9.11 11.86 -1.59
N ALA A 38 -9.10 10.62 -2.10
CA ALA A 38 -8.24 9.56 -1.57
C ALA A 38 -6.75 9.97 -1.62
N PHE A 39 -6.30 10.54 -2.74
CA PHE A 39 -4.95 11.08 -2.90
C PHE A 39 -4.63 12.19 -1.89
N ARG A 40 -5.56 13.14 -1.71
CA ARG A 40 -5.43 14.23 -0.74
C ARG A 40 -5.32 13.68 0.68
N CYS A 41 -6.18 12.74 1.06
CA CYS A 41 -6.15 12.09 2.37
C CYS A 41 -4.78 11.42 2.63
N ILE A 42 -4.23 10.68 1.65
CA ILE A 42 -2.90 10.06 1.78
C ILE A 42 -1.82 11.12 1.98
N LYS A 43 -1.86 12.22 1.23
CA LYS A 43 -0.92 13.33 1.37
C LYS A 43 -1.01 14.01 2.74
N GLU A 44 -2.22 14.18 3.25
CA GLU A 44 -2.51 14.80 4.56
C GLU A 44 -2.11 13.92 5.75
N LEU A 45 -1.89 12.60 5.56
CA LEU A 45 -1.26 11.76 6.59
C LEU A 45 0.11 12.29 7.02
N ALA A 46 0.84 12.97 6.12
CA ALA A 46 2.15 13.58 6.36
C ALA A 46 3.19 12.60 6.96
N MET A 47 3.09 11.31 6.61
CA MET A 47 3.91 10.22 7.15
C MET A 47 4.62 9.45 6.02
N PRO A 48 5.55 10.08 5.28
CA PRO A 48 6.16 9.50 4.08
C PRO A 48 6.89 8.17 4.33
N PHE A 49 7.43 7.97 5.53
CA PHE A 49 8.11 6.72 5.91
C PHE A 49 7.16 5.54 6.11
N PHE A 50 5.85 5.81 6.21
CA PHE A 50 4.79 4.84 6.45
C PHE A 50 3.86 4.65 5.24
N HIS A 51 4.14 5.30 4.09
CA HIS A 51 3.35 5.14 2.87
C HIS A 51 3.31 3.70 2.34
N HIS A 52 4.30 2.87 2.68
CA HIS A 52 4.27 1.43 2.38
C HIS A 52 3.06 0.72 2.98
N GLU A 53 2.45 1.24 4.05
CA GLU A 53 1.22 0.67 4.63
C GLU A 53 0.01 0.94 3.72
N VAL A 54 -0.04 2.11 3.07
CA VAL A 54 -1.04 2.41 2.03
C VAL A 54 -0.89 1.42 0.88
N VAL A 55 0.34 1.21 0.41
CA VAL A 55 0.66 0.25 -0.66
C VAL A 55 0.21 -1.16 -0.27
N LYS A 56 0.62 -1.63 0.93
CA LYS A 56 0.26 -2.96 1.44
C LYS A 56 -1.26 -3.16 1.45
N LYS A 57 -2.00 -2.27 2.13
CA LYS A 57 -3.45 -2.40 2.29
C LYS A 57 -4.17 -2.32 0.95
N THR A 58 -3.72 -1.44 0.05
CA THR A 58 -4.32 -1.30 -1.29
C THR A 58 -4.10 -2.57 -2.12
N LEU A 59 -2.90 -3.17 -2.08
CA LEU A 59 -2.61 -4.43 -2.76
C LEU A 59 -3.41 -5.61 -2.21
N VAL A 60 -3.59 -5.70 -0.89
CA VAL A 60 -4.46 -6.71 -0.28
C VAL A 60 -5.88 -6.58 -0.83
N ILE A 61 -6.44 -5.37 -0.90
CA ILE A 61 -7.78 -5.14 -1.49
C ILE A 61 -7.81 -5.53 -2.98
N ILE A 62 -6.74 -5.25 -3.75
CA ILE A 62 -6.65 -5.67 -5.16
C ILE A 62 -6.71 -7.19 -5.27
N ILE A 63 -5.99 -7.92 -4.42
CA ILE A 63 -5.93 -9.39 -4.44
C ILE A 63 -7.26 -10.01 -3.99
N GLU A 64 -7.85 -9.50 -2.92
CA GLU A 64 -9.09 -10.02 -2.36
C GLU A 64 -10.29 -9.77 -3.27
N LYS A 65 -10.37 -8.57 -3.86
CA LYS A 65 -11.59 -8.08 -4.53
C LYS A 65 -11.42 -7.86 -6.03
N ARG A 66 -10.23 -8.08 -6.60
CA ARG A 66 -9.90 -7.81 -8.01
C ARG A 66 -10.26 -6.39 -8.44
N ASN A 67 -10.04 -5.43 -7.54
CA ASN A 67 -10.51 -4.06 -7.72
C ASN A 67 -9.49 -3.21 -8.51
N GLU A 68 -9.76 -2.97 -9.79
CA GLU A 68 -8.89 -2.16 -10.64
C GLU A 68 -8.81 -0.67 -10.24
N ARG A 69 -9.80 -0.13 -9.51
CA ARG A 69 -9.75 1.26 -9.03
C ARG A 69 -8.57 1.46 -8.07
N MET A 70 -8.33 0.48 -7.22
CA MET A 70 -7.21 0.49 -6.27
C MET A 70 -5.86 0.56 -6.98
N TRP A 71 -5.72 -0.11 -8.12
CA TRP A 71 -4.52 0.01 -8.95
C TRP A 71 -4.32 1.45 -9.44
N LYS A 72 -5.39 2.11 -9.90
CA LYS A 72 -5.32 3.51 -10.37
C LYS A 72 -4.91 4.47 -9.25
N LEU A 73 -5.37 4.26 -8.02
CA LEU A 73 -4.94 5.06 -6.87
C LEU A 73 -3.44 4.96 -6.62
N LEU A 74 -2.88 3.75 -6.67
CA LEU A 74 -1.42 3.54 -6.52
C LEU A 74 -0.64 4.20 -7.67
N ASP A 75 -1.16 4.10 -8.90
CA ASP A 75 -0.54 4.73 -10.08
C ASP A 75 -0.49 6.26 -9.96
N GLU A 76 -1.60 6.90 -9.58
CA GLU A 76 -1.63 8.34 -9.31
C GLU A 76 -0.68 8.74 -8.17
N CYS A 77 -0.63 7.96 -7.10
CA CYS A 77 0.27 8.20 -5.97
C CYS A 77 1.74 8.08 -6.37
N PHE A 78 2.08 7.14 -7.25
CA PHE A 78 3.44 6.95 -7.73
C PHE A 78 3.85 8.04 -8.74
N ASN A 79 3.03 8.29 -9.76
CA ASN A 79 3.33 9.25 -10.83
C ASN A 79 3.44 10.70 -10.33
N SER A 80 2.75 11.04 -9.25
CA SER A 80 2.88 12.34 -8.57
C SER A 80 4.10 12.44 -7.64
N GLY A 81 4.83 11.34 -7.42
CA GLY A 81 5.94 11.26 -6.47
C GLY A 81 5.52 11.21 -5.00
N LEU A 82 4.22 11.09 -4.70
CA LEU A 82 3.73 10.98 -3.32
C LEU A 82 4.19 9.67 -2.66
N ILE A 83 4.20 8.58 -3.42
CA ILE A 83 4.76 7.29 -2.99
C ILE A 83 5.98 6.98 -3.85
N THR A 84 7.13 6.86 -3.20
CA THR A 84 8.41 6.60 -3.88
C THR A 84 8.55 5.12 -4.27
N VAL A 85 9.45 4.81 -5.21
CA VAL A 85 9.86 3.43 -5.56
C VAL A 85 10.23 2.63 -4.32
N TYR A 86 10.93 3.25 -3.36
CA TYR A 86 11.28 2.61 -2.10
C TYR A 86 10.06 2.22 -1.26
N GLN A 87 9.08 3.12 -1.11
CA GLN A 87 7.85 2.84 -0.36
C GLN A 87 6.96 1.82 -1.11
N MET A 88 6.96 1.85 -2.44
CA MET A 88 6.32 0.82 -3.26
C MET A 88 6.92 -0.55 -3.02
N THR A 89 8.23 -0.67 -3.25
CA THR A 89 8.98 -1.93 -3.06
C THR A 89 8.79 -2.49 -1.66
N LYS A 90 8.90 -1.62 -0.63
CA LYS A 90 8.66 -2.01 0.76
C LYS A 90 7.23 -2.50 0.96
N GLY A 91 6.23 -1.83 0.39
CA GLY A 91 4.82 -2.22 0.48
C GLY A 91 4.53 -3.57 -0.16
N PHE A 92 5.09 -3.84 -1.34
CA PHE A 92 5.02 -5.14 -2.00
C PHE A 92 5.66 -6.25 -1.16
N GLY A 93 6.87 -6.00 -0.60
CA GLY A 93 7.51 -6.95 0.31
C GLY A 93 6.66 -7.24 1.56
N ARG A 94 5.95 -6.24 2.10
CA ARG A 94 5.03 -6.45 3.23
C ARG A 94 3.80 -7.30 2.90
N VAL A 95 3.40 -7.37 1.63
CA VAL A 95 2.32 -8.26 1.18
C VAL A 95 2.86 -9.67 1.02
N GLU A 96 4.04 -9.81 0.40
CA GLU A 96 4.75 -11.09 0.27
C GLU A 96 4.96 -11.78 1.62
N GLU A 97 5.41 -11.03 2.64
CA GLU A 97 5.57 -11.52 4.02
C GLU A 97 4.27 -12.08 4.63
N SER A 98 3.10 -11.63 4.18
CA SER A 98 1.78 -12.06 4.68
C SER A 98 0.99 -12.88 3.66
N LEU A 99 1.63 -13.34 2.59
CA LEU A 99 0.95 -13.94 1.44
C LEU A 99 0.41 -15.34 1.76
N ASP A 100 1.11 -16.10 2.61
CA ASP A 100 0.63 -17.40 3.09
C ASP A 100 -0.64 -17.25 3.93
N ASP A 101 -0.69 -16.28 4.84
CA ASP A 101 -1.88 -15.97 5.63
C ASP A 101 -3.03 -15.51 4.72
N LEU A 102 -2.75 -14.61 3.76
CA LEU A 102 -3.75 -14.14 2.80
C LEU A 102 -4.30 -15.28 1.93
N SER A 103 -3.49 -16.31 1.67
CA SER A 103 -3.92 -17.48 0.89
C SER A 103 -4.89 -18.39 1.64
N LEU A 104 -5.03 -18.23 2.97
CA LEU A 104 -6.05 -18.93 3.76
C LEU A 104 -7.46 -18.43 3.40
N ASP A 105 -7.59 -17.14 3.13
CA ASP A 105 -8.86 -16.50 2.78
C ASP A 105 -9.08 -16.44 1.25
N VAL A 106 -8.01 -16.28 0.47
CA VAL A 106 -8.05 -16.13 -0.99
C VAL A 106 -7.15 -17.18 -1.64
N PRO A 107 -7.71 -18.32 -2.11
CA PRO A 107 -6.91 -19.46 -2.59
C PRO A 107 -5.95 -19.13 -3.74
N ASP A 108 -6.25 -18.12 -4.56
CA ASP A 108 -5.41 -17.67 -5.68
C ASP A 108 -4.55 -16.44 -5.34
N ALA A 109 -4.41 -16.07 -4.06
CA ALA A 109 -3.68 -14.88 -3.61
C ALA A 109 -2.25 -14.82 -4.17
N LYS A 110 -1.51 -15.94 -4.14
CA LYS A 110 -0.15 -16.03 -4.68
C LYS A 110 -0.09 -15.71 -6.17
N VAL A 111 -1.02 -16.27 -6.94
CA VAL A 111 -1.11 -16.02 -8.39
C VAL A 111 -1.44 -14.55 -8.67
N GLN A 112 -2.40 -13.99 -7.95
CA GLN A 112 -2.78 -12.59 -8.09
C GLN A 112 -1.64 -11.64 -7.69
N PHE A 113 -0.90 -11.96 -6.62
CA PHE A 113 0.28 -11.18 -6.21
C PHE A 113 1.37 -11.20 -7.28
N SER A 114 1.68 -12.36 -7.86
CA SER A 114 2.64 -12.47 -8.98
C SER A 114 2.25 -11.58 -10.16
N HIS A 115 0.99 -11.57 -10.56
CA HIS A 115 0.51 -10.66 -11.61
C HIS A 115 0.67 -9.18 -11.23
N CYS A 116 0.43 -8.82 -9.96
CA CYS A 116 0.66 -7.47 -9.47
C CYS A 116 2.15 -7.09 -9.56
N VAL A 117 3.07 -7.98 -9.19
CA VAL A 117 4.51 -7.76 -9.27
C VAL A 117 4.95 -7.56 -10.72
N GLU A 118 4.54 -8.44 -11.64
CA GLU A 118 4.87 -8.31 -13.06
C GLU A 118 4.38 -6.99 -13.65
N LYS A 119 3.15 -6.59 -13.30
CA LYS A 119 2.58 -5.30 -13.72
C LYS A 119 3.36 -4.14 -13.11
N ALA A 120 3.67 -4.18 -11.81
CA ALA A 120 4.41 -3.13 -11.12
C ALA A 120 5.84 -2.94 -11.68
N ARG A 121 6.52 -4.04 -12.08
CA ARG A 121 7.80 -3.97 -12.79
C ARG A 121 7.69 -3.21 -14.12
N LYS A 122 6.65 -3.47 -14.91
CA LYS A 122 6.40 -2.76 -16.19
C LYS A 122 6.15 -1.26 -15.98
N PHE A 123 5.56 -0.88 -14.85
CA PHE A 123 5.31 0.51 -14.49
C PHE A 123 6.51 1.19 -13.79
N GLY A 124 7.60 0.46 -13.55
CA GLY A 124 8.79 0.99 -12.87
C GLY A 124 8.59 1.27 -11.37
N TRP A 125 7.58 0.65 -10.75
CA TRP A 125 7.27 0.87 -9.32
C TRP A 125 8.23 0.15 -8.38
N LEU A 126 8.82 -0.94 -8.85
CA LEU A 126 9.66 -1.83 -8.05
C LEU A 126 11.13 -1.62 -8.36
N ASP A 127 11.95 -1.63 -7.31
CA ASP A 127 13.39 -1.67 -7.46
C ASP A 127 13.82 -2.94 -8.22
N PRO A 128 14.83 -2.88 -9.12
CA PRO A 128 15.31 -4.04 -9.86
C PRO A 128 15.77 -5.21 -8.98
N SER A 129 16.17 -4.94 -7.73
CA SER A 129 16.57 -5.96 -6.76
C SER A 129 15.38 -6.70 -6.12
N PHE A 130 14.14 -6.28 -6.37
CA PHE A 130 12.97 -6.94 -5.83
C PHE A 130 12.77 -8.33 -6.47
N SER A 131 13.25 -9.36 -5.77
CA SER A 131 12.99 -10.76 -6.08
C SER A 131 11.72 -11.20 -5.35
N SER A 132 10.63 -11.40 -6.06
CA SER A 132 9.53 -12.18 -5.50
C SER A 132 9.97 -13.63 -5.44
N THR A 133 9.89 -14.25 -4.27
CA THR A 133 10.24 -15.66 -4.14
C THR A 133 9.18 -16.49 -4.85
N GLU A 134 9.48 -16.97 -6.07
CA GLU A 134 8.73 -18.05 -6.71
C GLU A 134 8.88 -19.30 -5.85
N SER A 135 7.88 -19.56 -5.00
CA SER A 135 7.71 -20.89 -4.42
C SER A 135 7.21 -21.81 -5.53
N THR A 136 8.13 -22.61 -6.07
CA THR A 136 7.90 -23.76 -6.94
C THR A 136 6.85 -24.71 -6.37
#